data_AF-A0A7C9GGI1-F1
#
_entry.id   AF-A0A7C9GGI1-F1
#
_cell.length_a   1.000
_cell.length_b   1.000
_cell.length_c   1.000
_cell.angle_alpha   90.00
_cell.angle_beta   90.00
_cell.angle_gamma   90.00
#
_symmetry.space_group_name_H-M   'P 1'
#
loop_
_entity.id
_entity.type
_entity.pdbx_description
1 polymer ?
#
loop_
_entity_poly.entity_id
_entity_poly.type
_entity_poly.pdbx_seq_one_letter_code
_entity_poly.pdbx_strand_id
1 'polypeptide(L)'
;MIIDFQHHFVPRELGPGPGAEAKTVYDDHGVPSYSFHGLLYDLDEHVAMMDEAGIDAATLSCAEGMCGPLEKCRIINHAARKAEQDYPGRFIGTAHAHPLGGKEAFAELARCQDELGFHGVVICSEFNMKLDDPALDPFWEECQRRGLYVFVHPALKLDHPEPYDAYDMARSIGREFSMALSVIRLINGG
;
A
#
# COMPACT_ATOMS: atom_id res chain seq x y z
N MET A 1 6.04 -23.19 0.09
CA MET A 1 5.53 -21.93 -0.43
C MET A 1 5.56 -20.90 0.67
N ILE A 2 6.44 -19.91 0.54
CA ILE A 2 6.63 -18.75 1.41
C ILE A 2 6.12 -17.54 0.61
N ILE A 3 5.13 -16.84 1.16
CA ILE A 3 4.57 -15.62 0.56
C ILE A 3 4.94 -14.44 1.44
N ASP A 4 5.64 -13.46 0.86
CA ASP A 4 5.82 -12.13 1.46
C ASP A 4 4.54 -11.32 1.28
N PHE A 5 3.86 -11.00 2.37
CA PHE A 5 2.57 -10.31 2.34
C PHE A 5 2.69 -8.77 2.45
N GLN A 6 3.91 -8.23 2.52
CA GLN A 6 4.12 -6.78 2.56
C GLN A 6 5.31 -6.40 1.68
N HIS A 7 5.09 -6.46 0.37
CA HIS A 7 6.08 -6.12 -0.62
C HIS A 7 5.71 -4.81 -1.30
N HIS A 8 6.60 -3.82 -1.22
CA HIS A 8 6.38 -2.53 -1.88
C HIS A 8 6.94 -2.53 -3.29
N PHE A 9 6.18 -1.96 -4.22
CA PHE A 9 6.69 -1.62 -5.54
C PHE A 9 6.13 -0.27 -5.98
N VAL A 10 6.83 0.38 -6.90
CA VAL A 10 6.43 1.64 -7.54
C VAL A 10 6.45 1.38 -9.04
N PRO A 11 5.30 1.48 -9.74
CA PRO A 11 5.27 1.41 -11.20
C PRO A 11 6.26 2.40 -11.81
N ARG A 12 6.95 2.03 -12.89
CA ARG A 12 7.95 2.90 -13.52
C ARG A 12 7.35 4.23 -14.01
N GLU A 13 6.06 4.26 -14.30
CA GLU A 13 5.29 5.46 -14.68
C GLU A 13 5.14 6.46 -13.52
N LEU A 14 5.21 5.97 -12.27
CA LEU A 14 5.13 6.77 -11.05
C LEU A 14 6.50 6.95 -10.38
N GLY A 15 7.46 6.10 -10.73
CA GLY A 15 8.84 6.18 -10.27
C GLY A 15 9.62 7.30 -10.96
N PRO A 16 10.79 7.66 -10.44
CA PRO A 16 11.70 8.54 -11.15
C PRO A 16 12.20 7.85 -12.42
N GLY A 17 12.42 8.66 -13.45
CA GLY A 17 12.79 8.17 -14.78
C GLY A 17 14.06 7.32 -14.81
N PRO A 18 14.36 6.69 -15.96
CA PRO A 18 15.51 5.82 -16.12
C PRO A 18 16.82 6.47 -15.63
N GLY A 19 17.62 5.73 -14.86
CA GLY A 19 18.92 6.20 -14.36
C GLY A 19 18.86 7.05 -13.08
N ALA A 20 17.72 7.10 -12.40
CA ALA A 20 17.62 7.74 -11.09
C ALA A 20 18.51 7.04 -10.05
N GLU A 21 19.46 7.79 -9.50
CA GLU A 21 20.35 7.31 -8.44
C GLU A 21 19.58 7.04 -7.14
N ALA A 22 20.09 6.11 -6.35
CA ALA A 22 19.55 5.86 -5.02
C ALA A 22 19.65 7.13 -4.17
N LYS A 23 18.53 7.57 -3.60
CA LYS A 23 18.44 8.82 -2.84
C LYS A 23 17.52 8.67 -1.64
N THR A 24 18.03 9.03 -0.48
CA THR A 24 17.21 9.24 0.71
C THR A 24 16.71 10.68 0.75
N VAL A 25 15.39 10.84 0.80
CA VAL A 25 14.69 12.09 1.08
C VAL A 25 14.60 12.23 2.59
N TYR A 26 14.84 13.44 3.08
CA TYR A 26 14.73 13.80 4.49
C TYR A 26 13.62 14.83 4.66
N ASP A 27 12.96 14.81 5.80
CA ASP A 27 12.03 15.87 6.18
C ASP A 27 12.76 17.12 6.70
N ASP A 28 12.00 18.15 7.06
CA ASP A 28 12.53 19.44 7.56
C ASP A 28 13.34 19.30 8.87
N HIS A 29 13.25 18.16 9.55
CA HIS A 29 13.97 17.85 10.78
C HIS A 29 15.19 16.95 10.55
N GLY A 30 15.49 16.60 9.30
CA GLY A 30 16.64 15.77 8.94
C GLY A 30 16.43 14.28 9.22
N VAL A 31 15.18 13.83 9.40
CA VAL A 31 14.84 12.41 9.55
C VAL A 31 14.61 11.81 8.15
N PRO A 32 15.18 10.61 7.84
CA PRO A 32 14.89 9.96 6.57
C PRO A 32 13.39 9.69 6.43
N SER A 33 12.78 10.21 5.38
CA SER A 33 11.35 10.04 5.09
C SER A 33 11.09 8.98 4.03
N TYR A 34 11.96 8.90 3.02
CA TYR A 34 11.82 7.95 1.91
C TYR A 34 13.17 7.62 1.29
N SER A 35 13.48 6.35 1.05
CA SER A 35 14.72 5.95 0.37
C SER A 35 14.40 5.37 -0.99
N PHE A 36 14.81 6.06 -2.04
CA PHE A 36 14.70 5.60 -3.42
C PHE A 36 15.89 4.69 -3.78
N HIS A 37 15.65 3.52 -4.39
CA HIS A 37 16.67 2.61 -4.93
C HIS A 37 16.04 1.62 -5.93
N GLY A 38 16.86 0.84 -6.65
CA GLY A 38 16.41 -0.12 -7.68
C GLY A 38 15.32 -1.08 -7.22
N LEU A 39 15.50 -1.69 -6.03
CA LEU A 39 14.51 -2.55 -5.35
C LEU A 39 13.19 -1.86 -4.92
N LEU A 40 12.85 -0.68 -5.43
CA LEU A 40 11.50 -0.12 -5.34
C LEU A 40 10.70 -0.28 -6.61
N TYR A 41 11.32 -0.48 -7.76
CA TYR A 41 10.63 -0.43 -9.06
C TYR A 41 11.17 -1.45 -10.07
N ASP A 42 12.34 -2.04 -9.83
CA ASP A 42 12.92 -3.03 -10.72
C ASP A 42 12.53 -4.45 -10.32
N LEU A 43 11.52 -5.00 -11.00
CA LEU A 43 10.97 -6.31 -10.69
C LEU A 43 11.97 -7.46 -10.92
N ASP A 44 12.97 -7.30 -11.79
CA ASP A 44 14.04 -8.28 -11.95
C ASP A 44 14.93 -8.33 -10.70
N GLU A 45 15.25 -7.17 -10.12
CA GLU A 45 15.97 -7.10 -8.84
C GLU A 45 15.13 -7.66 -7.68
N HIS A 46 13.81 -7.43 -7.68
CA HIS A 46 12.92 -8.01 -6.68
C HIS A 46 12.94 -9.54 -6.74
N VAL A 47 12.84 -10.12 -7.94
CA VAL A 47 12.91 -11.58 -8.16
C VAL A 47 14.25 -12.14 -7.70
N ALA A 48 15.36 -11.49 -8.05
CA ALA A 48 16.69 -11.93 -7.62
C ALA A 48 16.84 -11.93 -6.08
N MET A 49 16.35 -10.88 -5.42
CA MET A 49 16.33 -10.79 -3.96
C MET A 49 15.43 -11.86 -3.32
N MET A 50 14.24 -12.09 -3.88
CA MET A 50 13.34 -13.13 -3.43
C MET A 50 13.95 -14.53 -3.58
N ASP A 51 14.66 -14.80 -4.68
CA ASP A 51 15.36 -16.07 -4.90
C ASP A 51 16.47 -16.29 -3.85
N GLU A 52 17.24 -15.26 -3.53
CA GLU A 52 18.28 -15.31 -2.49
C GLU A 52 17.68 -15.53 -1.10
N ALA A 53 16.54 -14.90 -0.79
CA ALA A 53 15.85 -15.01 0.49
C ALA A 53 14.98 -16.28 0.63
N GLY A 54 14.76 -17.03 -0.46
CA GLY A 54 13.85 -18.18 -0.46
C GLY A 54 12.36 -17.81 -0.40
N ILE A 55 11.97 -16.64 -0.90
CA ILE A 55 10.58 -16.19 -1.01
C ILE A 55 10.01 -16.62 -2.36
N ASP A 56 8.93 -17.40 -2.33
CA ASP A 56 8.31 -17.94 -3.55
C ASP A 56 7.48 -16.86 -4.28
N ALA A 57 6.68 -16.09 -3.54
CA ALA A 57 5.83 -15.04 -4.10
C ALA A 57 5.69 -13.84 -3.16
N ALA A 58 5.31 -12.69 -3.72
CA ALA A 58 5.15 -11.44 -2.97
C ALA A 58 3.87 -10.69 -3.35
N THR A 59 3.11 -10.20 -2.36
CA THR A 59 1.92 -9.38 -2.60
C THR A 59 2.30 -7.91 -2.79
N LEU A 60 1.94 -7.35 -3.94
CA LEU A 60 2.36 -6.03 -4.35
C LEU A 60 1.47 -4.93 -3.78
N SER A 61 2.10 -3.95 -3.13
CA SER A 61 1.45 -2.72 -2.66
C SER A 61 2.29 -1.49 -3.02
N CYS A 62 1.65 -0.34 -3.21
CA CYS A 62 2.32 0.90 -3.59
C CYS A 62 1.81 2.07 -2.76
N ALA A 63 2.70 2.75 -2.03
CA ALA A 63 2.36 3.88 -1.15
C ALA A 63 1.56 4.97 -1.88
N GLU A 64 1.88 5.24 -3.15
CA GLU A 64 1.21 6.25 -3.99
C GLU A 64 -0.27 5.95 -4.29
N GLY A 65 -0.70 4.70 -4.10
CA GLY A 65 -2.10 4.27 -4.30
C GLY A 65 -2.88 4.05 -3.01
N MET A 66 -2.21 3.92 -1.87
CA MET A 66 -2.87 3.68 -0.58
C MET A 66 -3.62 4.94 -0.15
N CYS A 67 -4.95 4.92 -0.25
CA CYS A 67 -5.77 6.13 -0.06
C CYS A 67 -5.35 7.28 -0.99
N GLY A 68 -4.85 6.95 -2.19
CA GLY A 68 -4.40 7.91 -3.20
C GLY A 68 -5.49 8.30 -4.19
N PRO A 69 -5.22 9.26 -5.10
CA PRO A 69 -6.16 9.64 -6.16
C PRO A 69 -6.40 8.50 -7.15
N LEU A 70 -7.63 8.43 -7.69
CA LEU A 70 -8.09 7.36 -8.58
C LEU A 70 -7.16 7.10 -9.78
N GLU A 71 -6.59 8.15 -10.37
CA GLU A 71 -5.69 8.04 -11.52
C GLU A 71 -4.43 7.23 -11.19
N LYS A 72 -3.81 7.50 -10.03
CA LYS A 72 -2.65 6.73 -9.55
C LYS A 72 -3.03 5.29 -9.23
N CYS A 73 -4.17 5.09 -8.56
CA CYS A 73 -4.69 3.75 -8.26
C CYS A 73 -4.82 2.90 -9.53
N ARG A 74 -5.39 3.45 -10.62
CA ARG A 74 -5.53 2.74 -11.90
C ARG A 74 -4.19 2.33 -12.50
N ILE A 75 -3.21 3.23 -12.50
CA ILE A 75 -1.85 2.95 -12.99
C ILE A 75 -1.23 1.80 -12.17
N ILE A 76 -1.31 1.87 -10.85
CA ILE A 76 -0.75 0.87 -9.94
C ILE A 76 -1.44 -0.48 -10.12
N ASN A 77 -2.77 -0.52 -10.17
CA ASN A 77 -3.53 -1.75 -10.34
C ASN A 77 -3.21 -2.42 -11.68
N HIS A 78 -3.08 -1.63 -12.76
CA HIS A 78 -2.67 -2.14 -14.06
C HIS A 78 -1.23 -2.68 -14.03
N ALA A 79 -0.30 -1.95 -13.41
CA ALA A 79 1.10 -2.36 -13.30
C ALA A 79 1.27 -3.63 -12.44
N ALA A 80 0.51 -3.77 -11.35
CA ALA A 80 0.49 -4.98 -10.53
C ALA A 80 0.01 -6.18 -11.36
N ARG A 81 -1.07 -6.02 -12.14
CA ARG A 81 -1.54 -7.10 -13.04
C ARG A 81 -0.49 -7.45 -14.09
N LYS A 82 0.19 -6.45 -14.65
CA LYS A 82 1.28 -6.66 -15.61
C LYS A 82 2.45 -7.42 -14.96
N ALA A 83 2.80 -7.11 -13.72
CA ALA A 83 3.83 -7.83 -12.97
C ALA A 83 3.47 -9.32 -12.79
N GLU A 84 2.22 -9.65 -12.47
CA GLU A 84 1.78 -11.06 -12.39
C GLU A 84 1.91 -11.80 -13.74
N GLN A 85 1.69 -11.10 -14.86
CA GLN A 85 1.77 -11.67 -16.20
C GLN A 85 3.22 -11.86 -16.66
N ASP A 86 4.07 -10.86 -16.40
CA ASP A 86 5.48 -10.87 -16.79
C ASP A 86 6.31 -11.84 -15.93
N TYR A 87 5.91 -12.06 -14.67
CA TYR A 87 6.57 -12.97 -13.72
C TYR A 87 5.58 -13.97 -13.10
N PRO A 88 5.10 -14.96 -13.88
CA PRO A 88 4.09 -15.90 -13.42
C PRO A 88 4.47 -16.61 -12.11
N GLY A 89 3.60 -16.49 -11.11
CA GLY A 89 3.77 -17.11 -9.79
C GLY A 89 4.71 -16.38 -8.83
N ARG A 90 5.34 -15.26 -9.23
CA ARG A 90 6.23 -14.49 -8.36
C ARG A 90 5.54 -13.32 -7.67
N PHE A 91 4.54 -12.73 -8.30
CA PHE A 91 3.81 -11.60 -7.74
C PHE A 91 2.32 -11.89 -7.63
N ILE A 92 1.70 -11.26 -6.64
CA ILE A 92 0.26 -11.31 -6.37
C ILE A 92 -0.23 -9.86 -6.30
N GLY A 93 -1.21 -9.50 -7.12
CA GLY A 93 -1.76 -8.16 -7.14
C GLY A 93 -2.73 -7.89 -5.98
N THR A 94 -2.60 -6.69 -5.41
CA THR A 94 -3.53 -6.14 -4.40
C THR A 94 -4.13 -4.85 -4.93
N ALA A 95 -5.44 -4.68 -4.76
CA ALA A 95 -6.15 -3.50 -5.24
C ALA A 95 -5.77 -2.25 -4.46
N HIS A 96 -5.74 -1.12 -5.17
CA HIS A 96 -5.65 0.22 -4.63
C HIS A 96 -6.91 0.99 -5.04
N ALA A 97 -7.63 1.51 -4.06
CA ALA A 97 -8.79 2.37 -4.27
C ALA A 97 -8.97 3.25 -3.02
N HIS A 98 -9.31 4.52 -3.21
CA HIS A 98 -9.55 5.41 -2.08
C HIS A 98 -10.86 5.03 -1.38
N PRO A 99 -10.87 4.76 -0.05
CA PRO A 99 -12.10 4.37 0.66
C PRO A 99 -13.23 5.40 0.56
N LEU A 100 -12.88 6.69 0.61
CA LEU A 100 -13.78 7.83 0.41
C LEU A 100 -13.90 8.31 -1.05
N GLY A 101 -13.37 7.57 -2.03
CA GLY A 101 -13.35 8.00 -3.44
C GLY A 101 -14.69 7.86 -4.17
N GLY A 102 -15.75 7.46 -3.46
CA GLY A 102 -17.11 7.32 -3.98
C GLY A 102 -17.24 6.29 -5.10
N LYS A 103 -18.23 6.51 -5.97
CA LYS A 103 -18.64 5.56 -7.02
C LYS A 103 -17.49 5.14 -7.94
N GLU A 104 -16.62 6.08 -8.31
CA GLU A 104 -15.54 5.79 -9.26
C GLU A 104 -14.43 4.94 -8.64
N ALA A 105 -14.10 5.16 -7.36
CA ALA A 105 -13.16 4.31 -6.65
C ALA A 105 -13.72 2.90 -6.43
N PHE A 106 -15.02 2.76 -6.16
CA PHE A 106 -15.64 1.45 -5.98
C PHE A 106 -15.78 0.70 -7.31
N ALA A 107 -15.99 1.42 -8.41
CA ALA A 107 -15.92 0.83 -9.75
C ALA A 107 -14.50 0.32 -10.08
N GLU A 108 -13.46 1.03 -9.63
CA GLU A 108 -12.08 0.56 -9.78
C GLU A 108 -11.78 -0.66 -8.88
N LEU A 109 -12.30 -0.67 -7.65
CA LEU A 109 -12.21 -1.85 -6.77
C LEU A 109 -12.90 -3.06 -7.40
N ALA A 110 -14.07 -2.85 -8.00
CA ALA A 110 -14.79 -3.87 -8.77
C ALA A 110 -13.95 -4.40 -9.92
N ARG A 111 -13.38 -3.51 -10.75
CA ARG A 111 -12.51 -3.86 -11.87
C ARG A 111 -11.30 -4.69 -11.41
N CYS A 112 -10.70 -4.34 -10.27
CA CYS A 112 -9.58 -5.09 -9.71
C CYS A 112 -9.95 -6.54 -9.40
N GLN A 113 -11.12 -6.77 -8.82
CA GLN A 113 -11.59 -8.13 -8.54
C GLN A 113 -12.04 -8.85 -9.81
N ASP A 114 -12.96 -8.24 -10.55
CA ASP A 114 -13.74 -8.89 -11.61
C ASP A 114 -12.91 -9.08 -12.89
N GLU A 115 -11.96 -8.19 -13.17
CA GLU A 115 -11.14 -8.22 -14.39
C GLU A 115 -9.67 -8.56 -14.12
N LEU A 116 -9.09 -8.06 -13.02
CA LEU A 116 -7.67 -8.30 -12.70
C LEU A 116 -7.44 -9.52 -11.80
N GLY A 117 -8.49 -10.00 -11.11
CA GLY A 117 -8.41 -11.17 -10.23
C GLY A 117 -7.84 -10.88 -8.84
N PHE A 118 -7.83 -9.62 -8.40
CA PHE A 118 -7.31 -9.26 -7.08
C PHE A 118 -8.31 -9.63 -5.98
N HIS A 119 -7.83 -10.28 -4.93
CA HIS A 119 -8.67 -10.79 -3.83
C HIS A 119 -8.67 -9.91 -2.57
N GLY A 120 -7.97 -8.77 -2.61
CA GLY A 120 -7.98 -7.81 -1.52
C GLY A 120 -7.57 -6.41 -1.95
N VAL A 121 -7.66 -5.49 -1.00
CA VAL A 121 -7.36 -4.06 -1.16
C VAL A 121 -6.44 -3.60 -0.03
N VAL A 122 -5.53 -2.68 -0.32
CA VAL A 122 -4.66 -2.06 0.68
C VAL A 122 -5.07 -0.63 0.96
N ILE A 123 -5.15 -0.27 2.25
CA ILE A 123 -5.45 1.08 2.73
C ILE A 123 -4.49 1.46 3.86
N CYS A 124 -4.33 2.75 4.17
CA CYS A 124 -3.58 3.17 5.35
C CYS A 124 -4.44 3.07 6.62
N SER A 125 -3.81 2.83 7.77
CA SER A 125 -4.45 2.92 9.09
C SER A 125 -4.96 4.30 9.45
N GLU A 126 -4.40 5.32 8.78
CA GLU A 126 -4.65 6.72 9.01
C GLU A 126 -4.34 7.51 7.74
N PHE A 127 -5.27 8.39 7.36
CA PHE A 127 -5.17 9.26 6.18
C PHE A 127 -6.03 10.54 6.36
N ASN A 128 -5.91 11.20 7.52
CA ASN A 128 -6.87 12.22 8.04
C ASN A 128 -8.26 11.66 8.35
N MET A 129 -8.36 10.35 8.56
CA MET A 129 -9.57 9.63 8.92
C MET A 129 -9.20 8.45 9.81
N LYS A 130 -10.07 8.12 10.77
CA LYS A 130 -9.92 6.90 11.57
C LYS A 130 -10.78 5.80 10.96
N LEU A 131 -10.32 4.55 11.05
CA LEU A 131 -10.96 3.44 10.34
C LEU A 131 -12.38 3.10 10.83
N ASP A 132 -12.72 3.52 12.04
CA ASP A 132 -14.03 3.39 12.67
C ASP A 132 -14.98 4.57 12.38
N ASP A 133 -14.59 5.52 11.51
CA ASP A 133 -15.49 6.60 11.12
C ASP A 133 -16.62 6.08 10.21
N PRO A 134 -17.90 6.37 10.50
CA PRO A 134 -19.05 5.92 9.69
C PRO A 134 -19.00 6.34 8.21
N ALA A 135 -18.22 7.37 7.85
CA ALA A 135 -17.98 7.71 6.46
C ALA A 135 -17.31 6.59 5.66
N LEU A 136 -16.68 5.62 6.34
CA LEU A 136 -16.05 4.43 5.74
C LEU A 136 -16.99 3.22 5.66
N ASP A 137 -18.18 3.25 6.27
CA ASP A 137 -19.15 2.14 6.23
C ASP A 137 -19.42 1.66 4.78
N PRO A 138 -19.63 2.53 3.78
CA PRO A 138 -19.84 2.08 2.40
C PRO A 138 -18.65 1.30 1.83
N PHE A 139 -17.42 1.63 2.23
CA PHE A 139 -16.22 0.92 1.79
C PHE A 139 -16.13 -0.46 2.46
N TRP A 140 -16.37 -0.53 3.77
CA TRP A 140 -16.39 -1.79 4.51
C TRP A 140 -17.48 -2.74 4.01
N GLU A 141 -18.69 -2.22 3.78
CA GLU A 141 -19.81 -2.96 3.20
C GLU A 141 -19.48 -3.50 1.81
N GLU A 142 -18.83 -2.70 0.95
CA GLU A 142 -18.45 -3.14 -0.40
C GLU A 142 -17.36 -4.22 -0.35
N CYS A 143 -16.34 -4.07 0.50
CA CYS A 143 -15.32 -5.10 0.69
C CYS A 143 -15.92 -6.40 1.22
N GLN A 144 -16.82 -6.33 2.22
CA GLN A 144 -17.54 -7.48 2.75
C GLN A 144 -18.41 -8.14 1.68
N ARG A 145 -19.20 -7.37 0.94
CA ARG A 145 -20.09 -7.87 -0.12
C ARG A 145 -19.30 -8.61 -1.21
N ARG A 146 -18.09 -8.16 -1.51
CA ARG A 146 -17.18 -8.76 -2.49
C ARG A 146 -16.31 -9.88 -1.93
N GLY A 147 -16.26 -10.05 -0.61
CA GLY A 147 -15.35 -11.00 0.04
C GLY A 147 -13.88 -10.63 -0.11
N LEU A 148 -13.56 -9.33 -0.21
CA LEU A 148 -12.19 -8.83 -0.28
C LEU A 148 -11.59 -8.78 1.12
N TYR A 149 -10.34 -9.25 1.27
CA TYR A 149 -9.58 -8.90 2.46
C TYR A 149 -9.11 -7.44 2.38
N VAL A 150 -9.01 -6.78 3.53
CA VAL A 150 -8.45 -5.43 3.62
C VAL A 150 -7.11 -5.49 4.35
N PHE A 151 -6.02 -5.24 3.63
CA PHE A 151 -4.71 -5.07 4.25
C PHE A 151 -4.58 -3.63 4.76
N VAL A 152 -4.53 -3.48 6.07
CA VAL A 152 -4.33 -2.18 6.72
C VAL A 152 -2.82 -1.96 6.89
N HIS A 153 -2.29 -1.04 6.09
CA HIS A 153 -0.89 -0.67 6.11
C HIS A 153 -0.62 0.41 7.16
N PRO A 154 0.53 0.39 7.88
CA PRO A 154 0.89 1.45 8.80
C PRO A 154 0.94 2.81 8.12
N ALA A 155 0.33 3.82 8.76
CA ALA A 155 0.20 5.18 8.26
C ALA A 155 1.43 5.65 7.48
N LEU A 156 1.25 6.12 6.24
CA LEU A 156 2.36 6.72 5.47
C LEU A 156 2.79 8.05 6.10
N LYS A 157 1.84 8.75 6.72
CA LYS A 157 2.05 9.97 7.49
C LYS A 157 1.10 9.92 8.70
N LEU A 158 1.62 10.24 9.89
CA LEU A 158 0.81 10.37 11.10
C LEU A 158 0.04 11.70 11.07
N ASP A 159 -1.21 11.71 11.54
CA ASP A 159 -1.97 12.97 11.68
C ASP A 159 -1.39 13.83 12.82
N HIS A 160 -0.81 13.19 13.84
CA HIS A 160 -0.20 13.82 15.03
C HIS A 160 1.25 13.33 15.24
N PRO A 161 2.21 13.78 14.39
CA PRO A 161 3.59 13.35 14.45
C PRO A 161 4.40 14.03 15.57
N GLU A 162 3.88 15.09 16.20
CA GLU A 162 4.62 15.96 17.12
C GLU A 162 5.27 15.19 18.30
N PRO A 163 4.66 14.16 18.89
CA PRO A 163 5.31 13.37 19.93
C PRO A 163 6.47 12.49 19.44
N TYR A 164 6.65 12.35 18.12
CA TYR A 164 7.55 11.41 17.45
C TYR A 164 8.59 12.10 16.55
N ASP A 165 8.89 13.36 16.82
CA ASP A 165 9.64 14.29 15.95
C ASP A 165 11.17 14.12 15.96
N ALA A 166 11.70 13.11 16.67
CA ALA A 166 13.13 12.86 16.79
C ALA A 166 13.47 11.38 16.59
N TYR A 167 14.73 11.09 16.29
CA TYR A 167 15.31 9.73 16.26
C TYR A 167 14.54 8.72 15.38
N ASP A 168 13.87 9.20 14.33
CA ASP A 168 13.01 8.36 13.50
C ASP A 168 11.88 7.67 14.28
N MET A 169 11.42 8.28 15.37
CA MET A 169 10.35 7.75 16.22
C MET A 169 9.02 7.64 15.47
N ALA A 170 8.78 8.51 14.48
CA ALA A 170 7.57 8.42 13.66
C ALA A 170 7.48 7.05 12.96
N ARG A 171 8.58 6.59 12.33
CA ARG A 171 8.60 5.29 11.64
C ARG A 171 8.76 4.11 12.59
N SER A 172 9.62 4.23 13.60
CA SER A 172 9.96 3.10 14.48
C SER A 172 8.89 2.78 15.54
N ILE A 173 8.08 3.77 15.95
CA ILE A 173 7.08 3.61 17.02
C ILE A 173 5.74 4.27 16.68
N GLY A 174 5.74 5.47 16.13
CA GLY A 174 4.50 6.25 15.92
C GLY A 174 3.51 5.55 14.98
N ARG A 175 3.98 5.02 13.85
CA ARG A 175 3.18 4.23 12.90
C ARG A 175 2.58 2.97 13.53
N GLU A 176 3.32 2.32 14.42
CA GLU A 176 2.85 1.12 15.14
C GLU A 176 1.74 1.46 16.14
N PHE A 177 1.85 2.58 16.86
CA PHE A 177 0.76 3.05 17.73
C PHE A 177 -0.47 3.50 16.94
N SER A 178 -0.29 4.17 15.79
CA SER A 178 -1.39 4.52 14.89
C SER A 178 -2.13 3.26 14.42
N MET A 179 -1.40 2.24 13.97
CA MET A 179 -1.96 0.93 13.63
C MET A 179 -2.76 0.30 14.77
N ALA A 180 -2.14 0.19 15.95
CA ALA A 180 -2.77 -0.43 17.12
C ALA A 180 -4.06 0.32 17.52
N LEU A 181 -4.01 1.66 17.53
CA LEU A 181 -5.16 2.50 17.82
C LEU A 181 -6.28 2.27 16.79
N SER A 182 -5.97 2.32 15.49
CA SER A 182 -6.98 2.15 14.44
C SER A 182 -7.66 0.78 14.50
N VAL A 183 -6.90 -0.30 14.73
CA VAL A 183 -7.46 -1.65 14.86
C VAL A 183 -8.34 -1.78 16.12
N ILE A 184 -7.88 -1.29 17.27
CA ILE A 184 -8.65 -1.34 18.52
C ILE A 184 -9.95 -0.54 18.41
N ARG A 185 -9.89 0.63 17.78
CA ARG A 185 -11.09 1.46 17.53
C ARG A 185 -12.07 0.75 16.62
N LEU A 186 -11.61 0.16 15.52
CA LEU A 186 -12.47 -0.58 14.60
C LEU A 186 -13.17 -1.75 15.30
N ILE A 187 -12.45 -2.53 16.12
CA ILE A 187 -13.05 -3.64 16.89
C ILE A 187 -14.07 -3.15 17.92
N ASN A 188 -13.76 -2.06 18.63
CA ASN A 188 -14.63 -1.55 19.70
C ASN A 188 -15.77 -0.66 19.20
N GLY A 189 -15.66 -0.15 17.97
CA GLY A 189 -16.65 0.72 17.33
C GLY A 189 -17.93 0.00 16.91
N GLY A 190 -17.84 -1.30 16.68
CA GLY A 190 -18.94 -2.14 16.17
C GLY A 190 -18.97 -2.19 14.65
#